data_AF-A0A6B2LG18-F1
#
_entry.id   AF-A0A6B2LG18-F1
#
_cell.length_a   1.000
_cell.length_b   1.000
_cell.length_c   1.000
_cell.angle_alpha   90.00
_cell.angle_beta   90.00
_cell.angle_gamma   90.00
#
_symmetry.space_group_name_H-M   'P 1'
#
loop_
_entity.id
_entity.type
_entity.pdbx_description
1 polymer ?
#
loop_
_entity_poly.entity_id
_entity_poly.type
_entity_poly.pdbx_seq_one_letter_code
_entity_poly.pdbx_strand_id
1 'polypeptide(L)'
;MLVSVDNWGVLRPTKAIPDRPLPHERTRSSVQVAPNFECNFEDRPDWKTADKWLHWDLNPFMWCKGRGLDYVFEGDFVSENNGTSYKGYPKVQGFLNLIDASVEDGGFLVVPGFHHRIRDWVSQPHLSSFELSQEAFTDLVYVPPDDPIHQQTQKIPLRAGHFIIWNSELPHQNFPNDSTNFRMVQYIKMFPNPPQGSYGLLHRTHLLKLQLPKHLQQTPTAKSLFGL
;
A
#
# COMPACT_ATOMS: atom_id res chain seq x y z
N MET A 1 -9.19 6.63 -16.45
CA MET A 1 -8.41 6.08 -15.34
C MET A 1 -9.40 5.73 -14.25
N LEU A 2 -9.27 4.54 -13.66
CA LEU A 2 -10.00 4.15 -12.48
C LEU A 2 -9.14 4.29 -11.23
N VAL A 3 -9.83 4.45 -10.11
CA VAL A 3 -9.26 4.51 -8.77
C VAL A 3 -9.85 3.39 -7.92
N SER A 4 -8.98 2.72 -7.16
CA SER A 4 -9.38 1.88 -6.04
C SER A 4 -8.94 2.55 -4.74
N VAL A 5 -9.84 2.65 -3.77
CA VAL A 5 -9.50 3.01 -2.40
C VAL A 5 -9.20 1.70 -1.69
N ASP A 6 -7.93 1.50 -1.39
CA ASP A 6 -7.43 0.34 -0.65
C ASP A 6 -7.63 0.63 0.86
N ASN A 7 -7.02 -0.17 1.74
CA ASN A 7 -7.08 -0.02 3.18
C ASN A 7 -6.51 1.33 3.65
N TRP A 8 -6.83 1.66 4.90
CA TRP A 8 -6.09 2.65 5.67
C TRP A 8 -4.92 1.95 6.37
N GLY A 9 -3.77 2.63 6.43
CA GLY A 9 -2.59 2.15 7.15
C GLY A 9 -2.41 2.93 8.44
N VAL A 10 -2.29 2.24 9.57
CA VAL A 10 -1.97 2.86 10.87
C VAL A 10 -0.75 2.18 11.47
N LEU A 11 0.30 2.97 11.73
CA LEU A 11 1.39 2.56 12.61
C LEU A 11 1.14 3.16 13.98
N ARG A 12 1.16 2.30 15.00
CA ARG A 12 1.05 2.69 16.40
C ARG A 12 2.39 3.26 16.87
N PRO A 13 2.40 4.15 17.88
CA PRO A 13 3.66 4.50 18.52
C PRO A 13 4.33 3.26 19.12
N THR A 14 5.65 3.31 19.30
CA THR A 14 6.46 2.24 19.91
C THR A 14 7.28 2.75 21.10
N LYS A 15 7.27 4.06 21.34
CA LYS A 15 7.97 4.71 22.44
C LYS A 15 6.97 5.31 23.41
N ALA A 16 7.30 5.24 24.71
CA ALA A 16 6.49 5.81 25.78
C ALA A 16 4.99 5.49 25.65
N ILE A 17 4.67 4.20 25.58
CA ILE A 17 3.30 3.70 25.55
C ILE A 17 2.77 3.58 26.97
N PRO A 18 1.59 4.12 27.29
CA PRO A 18 0.94 3.86 28.57
C PRO A 18 0.76 2.36 28.82
N ASP A 19 1.18 1.88 29.99
CA ASP A 19 1.04 0.48 30.43
C ASP A 19 -0.43 0.04 30.60
N ARG A 20 -1.36 1.00 30.59
CA ARG A 20 -2.80 0.78 30.64
C ARG A 20 -3.55 1.76 29.72
N PRO A 21 -4.69 1.34 29.14
CA PRO A 21 -5.52 2.23 28.34
C PRO A 21 -5.99 3.42 29.17
N LEU A 22 -6.13 4.58 28.52
CA LEU A 22 -6.81 5.72 29.13
C LEU A 22 -8.23 5.29 29.52
N PRO A 23 -8.73 5.71 30.70
CA PRO A 23 -10.08 5.42 31.11
C PRO A 23 -11.05 5.90 30.02
N HIS A 24 -12.05 5.08 29.70
CA HIS A 24 -13.11 5.47 28.78
C HIS A 24 -13.92 6.62 29.41
N GLU A 25 -13.51 7.87 29.18
CA GLU A 25 -14.45 8.97 29.33
C GLU A 25 -15.47 8.89 28.20
N ARG A 26 -16.77 8.94 28.54
CA ARG A 26 -17.89 8.82 27.59
C ARG A 26 -18.02 10.04 26.65
N THR A 27 -17.02 10.88 26.54
CA THR A 27 -17.01 12.15 25.81
C THR A 27 -16.24 12.02 24.50
N ARG A 28 -16.95 12.16 23.38
CA ARG A 28 -16.48 11.94 22.00
C ARG A 28 -15.65 13.09 21.41
N SER A 29 -14.82 13.76 22.20
CA SER A 29 -13.96 14.84 21.71
C SER A 29 -12.64 14.81 22.45
N SER A 30 -11.54 14.65 21.72
CA SER A 30 -10.14 14.85 22.16
C SER A 30 -9.95 14.63 23.66
N VAL A 31 -9.84 13.36 24.08
CA VAL A 31 -9.63 12.98 25.49
C VAL A 31 -8.38 13.71 25.98
N GLN A 32 -8.57 14.77 26.74
CA GLN A 32 -7.49 15.29 27.56
C GLN A 32 -7.24 14.23 28.64
N VAL A 33 -6.00 13.78 28.73
CA VAL A 33 -5.60 12.87 29.81
C VAL A 33 -5.99 13.54 31.12
N ALA A 34 -6.78 12.85 31.95
CA ALA A 34 -7.25 13.41 33.22
C ALA A 34 -6.03 13.94 34.00
N PRO A 35 -6.13 15.10 34.69
CA PRO A 35 -4.97 15.74 35.35
C PRO A 35 -4.20 14.84 36.33
N ASN A 36 -4.84 13.76 36.80
CA ASN A 36 -4.31 12.80 37.77
C ASN A 36 -4.19 11.38 37.19
N PHE A 37 -4.18 11.22 35.87
CA PHE A 37 -3.93 9.91 35.27
C PHE A 37 -2.45 9.57 35.41
N GLU A 38 -2.13 8.81 36.46
CA GLU A 38 -0.82 8.18 36.59
C GLU A 38 -0.80 6.91 35.73
N CYS A 39 0.23 6.74 34.91
CA CYS A 39 0.53 5.47 34.23
C CYS A 39 2.04 5.33 34.11
N ASN A 40 2.52 4.10 34.01
CA ASN A 40 3.90 3.89 33.58
C ASN A 40 3.96 3.96 32.07
N PHE A 41 5.12 4.37 31.56
CA PHE A 41 5.39 4.43 30.13
C PHE A 41 6.42 3.38 29.78
N GLU A 42 6.10 2.54 28.81
CA GLU A 42 6.94 1.45 28.35
C GLU A 42 7.16 1.53 26.84
N ASP A 43 8.34 1.12 26.40
CA ASP A 43 8.63 0.96 24.97
C ASP A 43 8.09 -0.38 24.47
N ARG A 44 7.57 -0.39 23.23
CA ARG A 44 6.99 -1.55 22.54
C ARG A 44 7.77 -1.86 21.26
N PRO A 45 9.02 -2.36 21.35
CA PRO A 45 9.79 -2.74 20.18
C PRO A 45 9.14 -3.87 19.37
N ASP A 46 8.27 -4.66 19.99
CA ASP A 46 7.45 -5.69 19.36
C ASP A 46 6.35 -5.12 18.43
N TRP A 47 6.07 -3.81 18.50
CA TRP A 47 5.07 -3.14 17.67
C TRP A 47 5.66 -2.47 16.42
N LYS A 48 6.98 -2.53 16.24
CA LYS A 48 7.64 -2.02 15.05
C LYS A 48 7.23 -2.82 13.83
N THR A 49 7.04 -2.17 12.69
CA THR A 49 6.88 -2.91 11.42
C THR A 49 8.15 -3.67 11.08
N ALA A 50 8.01 -4.73 10.26
CA ALA A 50 9.15 -5.47 9.74
C ALA A 50 10.12 -4.54 8.99
N ASP A 51 11.43 -4.80 9.14
CA ASP A 51 12.51 -4.04 8.51
C ASP A 51 13.03 -4.70 7.22
N LYS A 52 12.66 -5.97 6.99
CA LYS A 52 13.12 -6.81 5.88
C LYS A 52 11.94 -7.46 5.17
N TRP A 53 11.25 -6.68 4.35
CA TRP A 53 10.11 -7.15 3.56
C TRP A 53 9.95 -6.38 2.25
N LEU A 54 11.05 -5.90 1.66
CA LEU A 54 11.05 -5.22 0.37
C LEU A 54 10.39 -6.12 -0.69
N HIS A 55 9.35 -5.62 -1.35
CA HIS A 55 8.51 -6.43 -2.24
C HIS A 55 7.96 -5.61 -3.40
N TRP A 56 7.41 -6.32 -4.37
CA TRP A 56 6.44 -5.81 -5.33
C TRP A 56 5.07 -6.34 -4.96
N ASP A 57 4.05 -5.50 -5.06
CA ASP A 57 2.64 -5.89 -4.98
C ASP A 57 2.16 -6.68 -6.21
N LEU A 58 3.04 -6.93 -7.18
CA LEU A 58 2.79 -7.73 -8.38
C LEU A 58 3.87 -8.80 -8.52
N ASN A 59 3.62 -9.83 -9.33
CA ASN A 59 4.71 -10.73 -9.73
C ASN A 59 5.51 -10.12 -10.89
N PRO A 60 6.78 -9.69 -10.67
CA PRO A 60 7.58 -9.01 -11.68
C PRO A 60 7.93 -9.93 -12.86
N PHE A 61 8.10 -11.23 -12.63
CA PHE A 61 8.40 -12.21 -13.67
C PHE A 61 7.20 -12.43 -14.60
N MET A 62 6.00 -12.56 -14.02
CA MET A 62 4.78 -12.69 -14.80
C MET A 62 4.49 -11.42 -15.59
N TRP A 63 4.61 -10.27 -14.93
CA TRP A 63 4.39 -8.96 -15.53
C TRP A 63 5.37 -8.67 -16.69
N CYS A 64 6.68 -8.78 -16.46
CA CYS A 64 7.68 -8.42 -17.45
C CYS A 64 7.70 -9.37 -18.65
N LYS A 65 7.39 -10.65 -18.44
CA LYS A 65 7.37 -11.67 -19.52
C LYS A 65 6.02 -11.76 -20.26
N GLY A 66 5.10 -10.84 -19.99
CA GLY A 66 3.79 -10.82 -20.66
C GLY A 66 2.87 -11.99 -20.30
N ARG A 67 3.12 -12.64 -19.16
CA ARG A 67 2.28 -13.72 -18.61
C ARG A 67 1.21 -13.20 -17.64
N GLY A 68 1.14 -11.88 -17.40
CA GLY A 68 0.10 -11.27 -16.57
C GLY A 68 -1.29 -11.41 -17.19
N LEU A 69 -2.31 -11.58 -16.35
CA LEU A 69 -3.70 -11.79 -16.78
C LEU A 69 -4.33 -10.51 -17.33
N ASP A 70 -5.36 -10.61 -18.17
CA ASP A 70 -6.23 -9.45 -18.42
C ASP A 70 -6.90 -8.97 -17.11
N TYR A 71 -7.52 -7.80 -17.13
CA TYR A 71 -8.21 -7.28 -15.95
C TYR A 71 -9.30 -8.24 -15.46
N VAL A 72 -9.09 -8.83 -14.28
CA VAL A 72 -10.04 -9.65 -13.53
C VAL A 72 -10.30 -8.96 -12.19
N PHE A 73 -11.58 -8.89 -11.79
CA PHE A 73 -11.99 -8.39 -10.48
C PHE A 73 -12.62 -9.52 -9.67
N GLU A 74 -11.89 -9.98 -8.67
CA GLU A 74 -12.26 -11.14 -7.84
C GLU A 74 -13.09 -10.74 -6.60
N GLY A 75 -13.49 -9.47 -6.49
CA GLY A 75 -14.32 -8.95 -5.39
C GLY A 75 -13.53 -8.26 -4.27
N ASP A 76 -12.21 -8.13 -4.42
CA ASP A 76 -11.33 -7.44 -3.48
C ASP A 76 -10.69 -6.21 -4.13
N PHE A 77 -10.80 -5.06 -3.45
CA PHE A 77 -10.23 -3.77 -3.87
C PHE A 77 -8.74 -3.63 -3.48
N VAL A 78 -8.27 -4.42 -2.50
CA VAL A 78 -6.89 -4.42 -2.03
C VAL A 78 -5.99 -5.03 -3.08
N SER A 79 -6.27 -6.26 -3.53
CA SER A 79 -5.49 -6.93 -4.58
C SER A 79 -5.88 -6.49 -6.00
N GLU A 80 -6.91 -5.64 -6.14
CA GLU A 80 -7.43 -5.22 -7.45
C GLU A 80 -6.30 -4.73 -8.35
N ASN A 81 -6.18 -5.40 -9.50
CA ASN A 81 -5.30 -4.99 -10.59
C ASN A 81 -3.79 -5.08 -10.25
N ASN A 82 -3.37 -5.80 -9.22
CA ASN A 82 -1.95 -6.04 -8.93
C ASN A 82 -1.25 -6.85 -10.04
N GLY A 83 -1.82 -7.97 -10.50
CA GLY A 83 -1.18 -8.90 -11.47
C GLY A 83 -1.52 -8.76 -12.97
N THR A 84 -2.29 -7.74 -13.37
CA THR A 84 -2.92 -7.71 -14.71
C THR A 84 -2.07 -7.04 -15.81
N SER A 85 -1.96 -7.57 -17.03
CA SER A 85 -1.23 -6.96 -18.16
C SER A 85 -2.08 -5.93 -18.94
N TYR A 86 -2.40 -4.78 -18.35
CA TYR A 86 -3.27 -3.80 -19.05
C TYR A 86 -2.54 -3.04 -20.18
N LYS A 87 -2.42 -3.66 -21.36
CA LYS A 87 -1.98 -3.04 -22.64
C LYS A 87 -0.68 -2.22 -22.56
N GLY A 88 0.21 -2.54 -21.63
CA GLY A 88 1.48 -1.84 -21.42
C GLY A 88 1.38 -0.46 -20.76
N TYR A 89 0.22 -0.06 -20.24
CA TYR A 89 0.12 1.19 -19.49
C TYR A 89 0.72 1.05 -18.09
N PRO A 90 1.40 2.10 -17.57
CA PRO A 90 1.93 2.09 -16.23
C PRO A 90 0.80 2.04 -15.21
N LYS A 91 0.96 1.17 -14.22
CA LYS A 91 0.13 1.15 -13.02
C LYS A 91 0.82 1.92 -11.93
N VAL A 92 0.05 2.69 -11.18
CA VAL A 92 0.60 3.43 -10.07
C VAL A 92 -0.21 3.17 -8.80
N GLN A 93 0.53 3.06 -7.72
CA GLN A 93 0.00 3.00 -6.37
C GLN A 93 0.34 4.31 -5.69
N GLY A 94 -0.36 4.60 -4.60
CA GLY A 94 -0.17 5.82 -3.86
C GLY A 94 -0.77 5.73 -2.48
N PHE A 95 -0.40 6.68 -1.64
CA PHE A 95 -1.16 6.92 -0.42
C PHE A 95 -1.12 8.40 -0.04
N LEU A 96 -2.23 8.85 0.55
CA LEU A 96 -2.36 10.17 1.15
C LEU A 96 -1.96 10.05 2.62
N ASN A 97 -1.00 10.85 3.04
CA ASN A 97 -0.60 10.91 4.44
C ASN A 97 -1.56 11.82 5.21
N LEU A 98 -2.19 11.30 6.26
CA LEU A 98 -3.32 11.94 6.94
C LEU A 98 -2.89 12.82 8.12
N ILE A 99 -1.73 12.52 8.72
CA ILE A 99 -1.13 13.26 9.83
C ILE A 99 0.36 13.46 9.56
N ASP A 100 1.00 14.42 10.23
CA ASP A 100 2.44 14.61 10.10
C ASP A 100 3.20 13.35 10.52
N ALA A 101 4.17 12.94 9.70
CA ALA A 101 5.04 11.80 9.99
C ALA A 101 6.50 12.16 9.70
N SER A 102 7.31 12.06 10.75
CA SER A 102 8.77 12.14 10.71
C SER A 102 9.38 10.82 10.20
N VAL A 103 10.71 10.76 10.09
CA VAL A 103 11.42 9.53 9.71
C VAL A 103 11.39 8.52 10.86
N GLU A 104 11.17 8.95 12.09
CA GLU A 104 11.06 8.10 13.27
C GLU A 104 9.67 7.44 13.34
N ASP A 105 8.64 8.01 12.72
CA ASP A 105 7.27 7.47 12.74
C ASP A 105 7.05 6.29 11.79
N GLY A 106 8.13 5.82 11.13
CA GLY A 106 8.06 4.81 10.09
C GLY A 106 7.51 5.38 8.78
N GLY A 107 7.44 4.55 7.74
CA GLY A 107 6.78 4.96 6.51
C GLY A 107 7.39 4.38 5.25
N PHE A 108 7.23 5.09 4.14
CA PHE A 108 7.49 4.51 2.83
C PHE A 108 8.98 4.47 2.48
N LEU A 109 9.45 3.30 2.09
CA LEU A 109 10.76 3.06 1.54
C LEU A 109 10.60 2.42 0.16
N VAL A 110 11.36 2.90 -0.80
CA VAL A 110 11.27 2.47 -2.21
C VAL A 110 12.66 2.43 -2.82
N VAL A 111 12.83 1.72 -3.94
CA VAL A 111 14.03 1.83 -4.79
C VAL A 111 13.72 2.75 -5.98
N PRO A 112 14.11 4.04 -5.95
CA PRO A 112 13.74 4.98 -7.00
C PRO A 112 14.28 4.55 -8.37
N GLY A 113 13.48 4.73 -9.41
CA GLY A 113 13.89 4.44 -10.80
C GLY A 113 14.04 2.96 -11.16
N PHE A 114 13.72 2.02 -10.26
CA PHE A 114 13.87 0.59 -10.52
C PHE A 114 13.06 0.08 -11.73
N HIS A 115 11.91 0.70 -11.99
CA HIS A 115 11.04 0.41 -13.13
C HIS A 115 11.75 0.53 -14.50
N HIS A 116 12.85 1.30 -14.58
CA HIS A 116 13.68 1.37 -15.79
C HIS A 116 14.56 0.13 -16.01
N ARG A 117 14.79 -0.69 -14.98
CA ARG A 117 15.70 -1.85 -14.99
C ARG A 117 15.05 -3.16 -14.57
N ILE A 118 13.76 -3.16 -14.23
CA ILE A 118 13.04 -4.35 -13.79
C ILE A 118 13.09 -5.48 -14.82
N ARG A 119 13.04 -5.15 -16.12
CA ARG A 119 13.14 -6.12 -17.22
C ARG A 119 14.51 -6.80 -17.25
N ASP A 120 15.57 -6.01 -17.10
CA ASP A 120 16.93 -6.54 -17.03
C ASP A 120 17.11 -7.42 -15.79
N TRP A 121 16.52 -7.02 -14.66
CA TRP A 121 16.54 -7.78 -13.41
C TRP A 121 15.86 -9.14 -13.57
N VAL A 122 14.62 -9.22 -14.05
CA VAL A 122 13.91 -10.52 -14.20
C VAL A 122 14.58 -11.46 -15.21
N SER A 123 15.47 -10.95 -16.06
CA SER A 123 16.21 -11.74 -17.05
C SER A 123 17.55 -12.26 -16.53
N GLN A 124 17.95 -11.93 -15.30
CA GLN A 124 19.23 -12.36 -14.76
C GLN A 124 19.23 -13.89 -14.49
N PRO A 125 20.22 -14.64 -15.03
CA PRO A 125 20.22 -16.11 -14.94
C PRO A 125 20.18 -16.67 -13.50
N HIS A 126 20.80 -15.95 -12.56
CA HIS A 126 20.87 -16.35 -11.15
C HIS A 126 19.51 -16.32 -10.44
N LEU A 127 18.50 -15.65 -11.01
CA LEU A 127 17.14 -15.62 -10.48
C LEU A 127 16.28 -16.79 -10.97
N SER A 128 16.77 -17.68 -11.85
CA SER A 128 15.93 -18.71 -12.47
C SER A 128 15.25 -19.65 -11.46
N SER A 129 15.96 -20.13 -10.44
CA SER A 129 15.37 -20.95 -9.37
C SER A 129 14.37 -20.16 -8.51
N PHE A 130 14.65 -18.87 -8.28
CA PHE A 130 13.74 -17.99 -7.54
C PHE A 130 12.47 -17.70 -8.35
N GLU A 131 12.60 -17.42 -9.65
CA GLU A 131 11.45 -17.26 -10.55
C GLU A 131 10.53 -18.48 -10.50
N LEU A 132 11.10 -19.69 -10.59
CA LEU A 132 10.34 -20.94 -10.52
C LEU A 132 9.57 -21.07 -9.20
N SER A 133 10.12 -20.62 -8.07
CA SER A 133 9.39 -20.61 -6.80
C SER A 133 8.27 -19.56 -6.75
N GLN A 134 8.30 -18.56 -7.63
CA GLN A 134 7.30 -17.50 -7.69
C GLN A 134 6.16 -17.76 -8.69
N GLU A 135 6.22 -18.80 -9.54
CA GLU A 135 5.25 -18.99 -10.64
C GLU A 135 3.80 -19.17 -10.17
N ALA A 136 3.58 -19.68 -8.96
CA ALA A 136 2.24 -19.86 -8.39
C ALA A 136 1.61 -18.55 -7.87
N PHE A 137 2.38 -17.48 -7.72
CA PHE A 137 1.92 -16.21 -7.17
C PHE A 137 1.69 -15.20 -8.28
N THR A 138 0.53 -14.53 -8.28
CA THR A 138 0.24 -13.48 -9.28
C THR A 138 0.52 -12.07 -8.74
N ASP A 139 0.57 -11.97 -7.42
CA ASP A 139 0.77 -10.79 -6.61
C ASP A 139 1.79 -11.09 -5.50
N LEU A 140 2.35 -10.03 -4.92
CA LEU A 140 3.29 -10.07 -3.79
C LEU A 140 4.54 -10.95 -4.01
N VAL A 141 5.60 -10.36 -4.54
CA VAL A 141 6.93 -11.01 -4.64
C VAL A 141 7.95 -10.23 -3.84
N TYR A 142 8.61 -10.92 -2.91
CA TYR A 142 9.70 -10.33 -2.12
C TYR A 142 10.98 -10.24 -2.93
N VAL A 143 11.74 -9.18 -2.71
CA VAL A 143 13.12 -9.08 -3.20
C VAL A 143 13.96 -10.11 -2.43
N PRO A 144 14.75 -10.98 -3.11
CA PRO A 144 15.61 -11.94 -2.44
C PRO A 144 16.49 -11.25 -1.37
N PRO A 145 16.69 -11.82 -0.18
CA PRO A 145 17.39 -11.15 0.93
C PRO A 145 18.81 -10.67 0.59
N ASP A 146 19.53 -11.42 -0.26
CA ASP A 146 20.91 -11.13 -0.64
C ASP A 146 21.01 -10.27 -1.92
N ASP A 147 19.88 -9.80 -2.46
CA ASP A 147 19.88 -9.00 -3.69
C ASP A 147 20.44 -7.57 -3.44
N PRO A 148 21.36 -7.06 -4.27
CA PRO A 148 21.93 -5.72 -4.12
C PRO A 148 20.91 -4.58 -4.23
N ILE A 149 19.68 -4.83 -4.70
CA ILE A 149 18.57 -3.86 -4.72
C ILE A 149 18.28 -3.31 -3.32
N HIS A 150 18.45 -4.10 -2.25
CA HIS A 150 18.22 -3.64 -0.87
C HIS A 150 19.08 -2.41 -0.51
N GLN A 151 20.27 -2.29 -1.09
CA GLN A 151 21.21 -1.18 -0.85
C GLN A 151 20.84 0.11 -1.60
N GLN A 152 19.87 0.04 -2.51
CA GLN A 152 19.43 1.16 -3.36
C GLN A 152 18.14 1.81 -2.85
N THR A 153 17.71 1.42 -1.64
CA THR A 153 16.47 1.89 -1.04
C THR A 153 16.58 3.33 -0.50
N GLN A 154 15.49 4.07 -0.57
CA GLN A 154 15.37 5.43 -0.06
C GLN A 154 14.10 5.56 0.78
N LYS A 155 14.24 6.11 2.00
CA LYS A 155 13.11 6.49 2.86
C LYS A 155 12.51 7.81 2.37
N ILE A 156 11.19 7.86 2.29
CA ILE A 156 10.43 9.03 1.85
C ILE A 156 9.53 9.51 3.00
N PRO A 157 9.99 10.44 3.85
CA PRO A 157 9.16 11.05 4.88
C PRO A 157 8.10 11.96 4.26
N LEU A 158 6.91 11.96 4.83
CA LEU A 158 5.74 12.67 4.29
C LEU A 158 5.00 13.40 5.42
N ARG A 159 4.51 14.60 5.14
CA ARG A 159 3.72 15.41 6.08
C ARG A 159 2.23 15.22 5.83
N ALA A 160 1.37 15.72 6.72
CA ALA A 160 -0.06 15.70 6.51
C ALA A 160 -0.41 16.34 5.15
N GLY A 161 -1.31 15.70 4.40
CA GLY A 161 -1.74 16.15 3.08
C GLY A 161 -0.79 15.82 1.93
N HIS A 162 0.41 15.31 2.19
CA HIS A 162 1.27 14.83 1.11
C HIS A 162 0.67 13.57 0.47
N PHE A 163 0.59 13.56 -0.86
CA PHE A 163 0.20 12.39 -1.64
C PHE A 163 1.41 11.89 -2.43
N ILE A 164 1.85 10.67 -2.13
CA ILE A 164 2.92 10.00 -2.89
C ILE A 164 2.31 9.04 -3.89
N ILE A 165 2.91 8.99 -5.08
CA ILE A 165 2.53 8.09 -6.16
C ILE A 165 3.81 7.38 -6.64
N TRP A 166 3.74 6.07 -6.85
CA TRP A 166 4.84 5.27 -7.37
C TRP A 166 4.35 4.28 -8.43
N ASN A 167 5.21 3.95 -9.38
CA ASN A 167 4.95 2.88 -10.35
C ASN A 167 4.97 1.53 -9.64
N SER A 168 3.99 0.65 -9.89
CA SER A 168 3.91 -0.69 -9.28
C SER A 168 5.12 -1.59 -9.56
N GLU A 169 5.94 -1.26 -10.56
CA GLU A 169 7.23 -1.91 -10.84
C GLU A 169 8.35 -1.52 -9.85
N LEU A 170 8.11 -0.55 -8.96
CA LEU A 170 9.07 -0.16 -7.94
C LEU A 170 8.96 -1.07 -6.72
N PRO A 171 10.04 -1.77 -6.31
CA PRO A 171 10.03 -2.50 -5.06
C PRO A 171 10.00 -1.51 -3.91
N HIS A 172 9.16 -1.81 -2.92
CA HIS A 172 8.88 -0.93 -1.81
C HIS A 172 8.57 -1.72 -0.54
N GLN A 173 8.57 -1.03 0.60
CA GLN A 173 8.15 -1.54 1.90
C GLN A 173 7.86 -0.38 2.84
N ASN A 174 7.25 -0.66 4.00
CA ASN A 174 7.33 0.29 5.11
C ASN A 174 8.61 0.05 5.91
N PHE A 175 9.37 1.10 6.20
CA PHE A 175 10.45 1.04 7.17
C PHE A 175 9.91 1.18 8.61
N PRO A 176 10.57 0.56 9.61
CA PRO A 176 10.10 0.52 10.99
C PRO A 176 9.88 1.89 11.62
N ASN A 177 8.79 2.01 12.35
CA ASN A 177 8.51 3.08 13.30
C ASN A 177 9.31 2.89 14.60
N ASP A 178 9.71 4.00 15.22
CA ASP A 178 10.42 4.07 16.48
C ASP A 178 10.16 5.38 17.24
N SER A 179 8.88 5.72 17.45
CA SER A 179 8.48 7.03 17.97
C SER A 179 7.28 6.98 18.93
N THR A 180 6.94 8.15 19.48
CA THR A 180 5.76 8.39 20.32
C THR A 180 4.51 8.79 19.52
N ASN A 181 4.60 8.85 18.18
CA ASN A 181 3.49 9.30 17.34
C ASN A 181 2.85 8.14 16.57
N PHE A 182 1.60 8.37 16.16
CA PHE A 182 0.97 7.55 15.15
C PHE A 182 1.48 7.95 13.77
N ARG A 183 1.36 7.03 12.81
CA ARG A 183 1.34 7.33 11.38
C ARG A 183 0.02 6.84 10.80
N MET A 184 -0.63 7.67 9.99
CA MET A 184 -1.92 7.33 9.38
C MET A 184 -1.91 7.68 7.90
N VAL A 185 -2.27 6.71 7.05
CA VAL A 185 -2.33 6.89 5.59
C VAL A 185 -3.61 6.28 5.01
N GLN A 186 -4.06 6.82 3.88
CA GLN A 186 -5.09 6.21 3.04
C GLN A 186 -4.45 5.75 1.73
N TYR A 187 -4.43 4.44 1.47
CA TYR A 187 -3.91 3.90 0.22
C TYR A 187 -4.90 4.11 -0.93
N ILE A 188 -4.36 4.45 -2.10
CA ILE A 188 -5.10 4.76 -3.32
C ILE A 188 -4.35 4.14 -4.50
N LYS A 189 -5.02 3.28 -5.27
CA LYS A 189 -4.46 2.71 -6.51
C LYS A 189 -5.08 3.41 -7.70
N MET A 190 -4.28 3.67 -8.72
CA MET A 190 -4.73 4.29 -9.96
C MET A 190 -4.27 3.46 -11.14
N PHE A 191 -5.22 3.09 -11.99
CA PHE A 191 -4.95 2.28 -13.16
C PHE A 191 -5.81 2.71 -14.35
N PRO A 192 -5.41 2.39 -15.58
CA PRO A 192 -6.22 2.70 -16.76
C PRO A 192 -7.61 2.06 -16.70
N ASN A 193 -8.57 2.63 -17.44
CA ASN A 193 -9.91 2.05 -17.50
C ASN A 193 -9.86 0.68 -18.16
N PRO A 194 -10.37 -0.39 -17.53
CA PRO A 194 -10.59 -1.67 -18.20
C PRO A 194 -11.47 -1.51 -19.45
N PRO A 195 -11.48 -2.49 -20.37
CA PRO A 195 -12.33 -2.41 -21.55
C PRO A 195 -13.80 -2.27 -21.12
N GLN A 196 -14.53 -1.39 -21.81
CA GLN A 196 -15.94 -1.17 -21.51
C GLN A 196 -16.73 -2.47 -21.69
N GLY A 197 -17.62 -2.77 -20.74
CA GLY A 197 -18.42 -3.99 -20.75
C GLY A 197 -17.67 -5.27 -20.37
N SER A 198 -16.37 -5.18 -20.03
CA SER A 198 -15.65 -6.35 -19.49
C SER A 198 -16.32 -6.84 -18.20
N TYR A 199 -16.35 -8.16 -18.01
CA TYR A 199 -16.98 -8.78 -16.84
C TYR A 199 -16.43 -8.20 -15.53
N GLY A 200 -15.11 -8.06 -15.41
CA GLY A 200 -14.49 -7.46 -14.23
C GLY A 200 -15.02 -6.06 -13.94
N LEU A 201 -15.16 -5.20 -14.96
CA LEU A 201 -15.63 -3.82 -14.77
C LEU A 201 -17.10 -3.81 -14.34
N LEU A 202 -17.94 -4.64 -14.95
CA LEU A 202 -19.35 -4.76 -14.60
C LEU A 202 -19.53 -5.31 -13.17
N HIS A 203 -18.76 -6.33 -12.80
CA HIS A 203 -18.77 -6.92 -11.46
C HIS A 203 -18.32 -5.90 -10.40
N ARG A 204 -17.21 -5.20 -10.66
CA ARG A 204 -16.70 -4.13 -9.81
C ARG A 204 -17.72 -2.99 -9.62
N THR A 205 -18.35 -2.55 -10.71
CA THR A 205 -19.40 -1.52 -10.69
C THR A 205 -20.61 -1.96 -9.85
N HIS A 206 -21.04 -3.21 -10.03
CA HIS A 206 -22.14 -3.79 -9.28
C HIS A 206 -21.84 -3.82 -7.78
N LEU A 207 -20.66 -4.31 -7.38
CA LEU A 207 -20.24 -4.39 -5.99
C LEU A 207 -20.14 -3.00 -5.34
N LEU A 208 -19.57 -2.01 -6.02
CA LEU A 208 -19.57 -0.65 -5.48
C LEU A 208 -20.99 -0.10 -5.28
N LYS A 209 -21.92 -0.32 -6.22
CA LYS A 209 -23.31 0.15 -6.07
C LYS A 209 -24.02 -0.50 -4.88
N LEU A 210 -23.66 -1.73 -4.54
CA LEU A 210 -24.18 -2.42 -3.36
C LEU A 210 -23.56 -1.93 -2.06
N GLN A 211 -22.26 -1.65 -2.05
CA GLN A 211 -21.50 -1.32 -0.85
C GLN A 211 -21.48 0.18 -0.52
N LEU A 212 -21.74 1.05 -1.50
CA LEU A 212 -21.75 2.49 -1.30
C LEU A 212 -22.83 2.89 -0.29
N PRO A 213 -22.49 3.68 0.75
CA PRO A 213 -23.49 4.18 1.68
C PRO A 213 -24.57 4.96 0.94
N LYS A 214 -25.84 4.62 1.17
CA LYS A 214 -27.00 5.22 0.45
C LYS A 214 -27.07 6.76 0.54
N HIS A 215 -26.50 7.34 1.58
CA HIS A 215 -26.48 8.78 1.81
C HIS A 215 -25.29 9.49 1.13
N LEU A 216 -24.29 8.74 0.65
CA LEU A 216 -23.14 9.32 -0.03
C LEU A 216 -23.54 9.73 -1.45
N GLN A 217 -23.52 11.03 -1.74
CA GLN A 217 -23.76 11.55 -3.08
C GLN A 217 -22.44 11.65 -3.83
N GLN A 218 -22.29 10.88 -4.92
CA GLN A 218 -21.08 10.92 -5.75
C GLN A 218 -21.14 12.07 -6.75
N THR A 219 -20.08 12.86 -6.81
CA THR A 219 -19.88 13.86 -7.87
C THR A 219 -19.72 13.18 -9.24
N PRO A 220 -19.90 13.88 -10.37
CA PRO A 220 -19.62 13.33 -11.70
C PRO A 220 -18.20 12.78 -11.83
N THR A 221 -17.22 13.48 -11.25
CA THR A 221 -15.82 13.04 -11.21
C THR A 221 -15.65 11.75 -10.43
N ALA A 222 -16.27 11.62 -9.25
CA ALA A 222 -16.22 10.39 -8.47
C ALA A 222 -16.84 9.22 -9.23
N LYS A 223 -17.99 9.42 -9.88
CA LYS A 223 -18.60 8.38 -10.72
C LYS A 223 -17.67 7.92 -11.83
N SER A 224 -17.00 8.85 -12.50
CA SER A 224 -16.04 8.52 -13.55
C SER A 224 -14.81 7.77 -13.02
N LEU A 225 -14.20 8.23 -11.92
CA LEU A 225 -13.00 7.61 -11.35
C LEU A 225 -13.26 6.25 -10.71
N PHE A 226 -14.44 6.03 -10.13
CA PHE A 226 -14.80 4.76 -9.51
C PHE A 226 -15.60 3.84 -10.46
N GLY A 227 -15.81 4.23 -11.71
CA GLY A 227 -16.55 3.43 -12.70
C GLY A 227 -17.99 3.14 -12.29
N LEU A 228 -18.73 4.15 -11.83
CA LEU A 228 -20.13 4.04 -11.37
C LEU A 228 -21.16 4.47 -12.43
#